data_AF-A0A914H4A0-F1
#
_entry.id   AF-A0A914H4A0-F1
#
_cell.length_a   1.000
_cell.length_b   1.000
_cell.length_c   1.000
_cell.angle_alpha   90.00
_cell.angle_beta   90.00
_cell.angle_gamma   90.00
#
_symmetry.space_group_name_H-M   'P 1'
#
loop_
_entity.id
_entity.type
_entity.pdbx_description
1 polymer ?
#
loop_
_entity_poly.entity_id
_entity_poly.type
_entity_poly.pdbx_seq_one_letter_code
_entity_poly.pdbx_strand_id
1 'polypeptide(L)'
;MEEHQKEQQQNIDESTEMKQLMDYLQSDQNALGMDQLKGELIAKMEKYQKQQQQTIDELKEMKQLNMDYLQSDQNALLERQQQKTDQKALNAPIDQAMDQLKGEMNAKMEKYQKQQQQNIDELQKLFDALSGQEQKGLIPQQNRWEGLGDSLSKKGSVFIGLATNQMRLNERVGNYKGTFAYESNGTFWGHEVEGCSHAINGRPHIEGKPEFKKGDVIGCGVDLATSQIIYTKNGKRLKTTGLFVNSGVELFACVTMLHYGIKIEANFGPNFIFNIADGI
;
A
#
# COMPACT_ATOMS: atom_id res chain seq x y z
N MET A 1 -24.96 49.63 16.42
CA MET A 1 -25.18 49.70 17.88
C MET A 1 -25.10 51.15 18.36
N GLU A 2 -24.03 51.89 18.03
CA GLU A 2 -23.91 53.33 18.35
C GLU A 2 -24.97 54.22 17.69
N GLU A 3 -25.38 53.91 16.46
CA GLU A 3 -26.37 54.70 15.72
C GLU A 3 -27.78 54.60 16.34
N HIS A 4 -28.17 53.38 16.74
CA HIS A 4 -29.45 53.13 17.40
C HIS A 4 -29.51 53.75 18.82
N GLN A 5 -28.37 53.80 19.53
CA GLN A 5 -28.28 54.51 20.81
C GLN A 5 -28.41 56.03 20.66
N LYS A 6 -27.85 56.61 19.58
CA LYS A 6 -28.00 58.04 19.29
C LYS A 6 -29.44 58.42 18.98
N GLU A 7 -30.16 57.62 18.20
CA GLU A 7 -31.59 57.86 17.93
C GLU A 7 -32.45 57.71 19.19
N GLN A 8 -32.17 56.73 20.06
CA GLN A 8 -32.89 56.60 21.32
C GLN A 8 -32.65 57.79 22.26
N GLN A 9 -31.42 58.29 22.34
CA GLN A 9 -31.11 59.46 23.15
C GLN A 9 -31.78 60.73 22.62
N GLN A 10 -31.76 60.93 21.31
CA GLN A 10 -32.46 62.05 20.67
C GLN A 10 -33.98 62.00 20.94
N ASN A 11 -34.59 60.81 20.91
CA ASN A 11 -36.00 60.63 21.23
C ASN A 11 -36.34 60.92 22.71
N ILE A 12 -35.41 60.64 23.63
CA ILE A 12 -35.56 60.97 25.06
C ILE A 12 -35.48 62.48 25.27
N ASP A 13 -34.55 63.14 24.61
CA ASP A 13 -34.33 64.58 24.72
C ASP A 13 -35.54 65.34 24.17
N GLU A 14 -36.06 64.95 23.00
CA GLU A 14 -37.27 65.53 22.40
C GLU A 14 -38.54 65.30 23.26
N SER A 15 -38.65 64.14 23.91
CA SER A 15 -39.75 63.84 24.85
C SER A 15 -39.69 64.71 26.11
N THR A 16 -38.48 64.98 26.60
CA THR A 16 -38.24 65.83 27.78
C THR A 16 -38.59 67.28 27.48
N GLU A 17 -38.20 67.79 26.30
CA GLU A 17 -38.59 69.12 25.82
C GLU A 17 -40.11 69.25 25.64
N MET A 18 -40.77 68.21 25.13
CA MET A 18 -42.23 68.21 24.96
C MET A 18 -42.97 68.24 26.30
N LYS A 19 -42.43 67.58 27.32
CA LYS A 19 -42.97 67.61 28.69
C LYS A 19 -42.83 68.99 29.32
N GLN A 20 -41.68 69.65 29.13
CA GLN A 20 -41.45 71.03 29.59
C GLN A 20 -42.39 72.03 28.92
N LEU A 21 -42.69 71.85 27.63
CA LEU A 21 -43.64 72.70 26.90
C LEU A 21 -45.08 72.51 27.38
N MET A 22 -45.48 71.28 27.73
CA MET A 22 -46.80 70.99 28.34
C MET A 22 -46.97 71.67 29.70
N ASP A 23 -45.94 71.59 30.57
CA ASP A 23 -45.97 72.23 31.89
C ASP A 23 -46.06 73.76 31.78
N TYR A 24 -45.42 74.36 30.75
CA TYR A 24 -45.48 75.80 30.48
C TYR A 24 -46.86 76.28 29.99
N LEU A 25 -47.50 75.52 29.09
CA LEU A 25 -48.82 75.83 28.52
C LEU A 25 -49.98 75.77 29.53
N GLN A 26 -49.79 75.09 30.67
CA GLN A 26 -50.75 75.05 31.77
C GLN A 26 -50.84 76.40 32.52
N SER A 27 -49.93 77.36 32.26
CA SER A 27 -49.75 78.56 33.11
C SER A 27 -50.16 79.93 32.52
N ASP A 28 -50.47 80.10 31.23
CA ASP A 28 -50.74 81.45 30.68
C ASP A 28 -51.81 81.48 29.54
N GLN A 29 -52.77 82.43 29.59
CA GLN A 29 -53.90 82.54 28.64
C GLN A 29 -53.86 83.87 27.87
N ASN A 30 -53.37 83.86 26.62
CA ASN A 30 -53.61 84.91 25.62
C ASN A 30 -53.98 84.27 24.27
N ALA A 31 -55.20 84.54 23.78
CA ALA A 31 -55.98 83.61 22.95
C ALA A 31 -55.69 83.55 21.43
N LEU A 32 -54.71 84.27 20.89
CA LEU A 32 -54.44 84.28 19.43
C LEU A 32 -53.09 83.66 19.02
N GLY A 33 -52.03 83.83 19.81
CA GLY A 33 -50.77 83.10 19.61
C GLY A 33 -50.85 81.64 20.09
N MET A 34 -51.76 81.35 21.02
CA MET A 34 -51.93 80.02 21.63
C MET A 34 -52.51 78.98 20.67
N ASP A 35 -53.39 79.35 19.74
CA ASP A 35 -53.99 78.38 18.83
C ASP A 35 -52.98 77.87 17.78
N GLN A 36 -52.09 78.74 17.31
CA GLN A 36 -50.99 78.34 16.43
C GLN A 36 -49.99 77.43 17.16
N LEU A 37 -49.60 77.78 18.39
CA LEU A 37 -48.69 76.98 19.20
C LEU A 37 -49.28 75.61 19.59
N LYS A 38 -50.58 75.54 19.89
CA LYS A 38 -51.29 74.29 20.13
C LYS A 38 -51.35 73.42 18.87
N GLY A 39 -51.59 74.02 17.69
CA GLY A 39 -51.58 73.30 16.42
C GLY A 39 -50.20 72.69 16.11
N GLU A 40 -49.13 73.45 16.33
CA GLU A 40 -47.75 72.97 16.16
C GLU A 40 -47.40 71.84 17.16
N LEU A 41 -47.87 71.94 18.40
CA LEU A 41 -47.67 70.90 19.41
C LEU A 41 -48.42 69.61 19.04
N ILE A 42 -49.67 69.71 18.59
CA ILE A 42 -50.46 68.55 18.12
C ILE A 42 -49.75 67.87 16.95
N ALA A 43 -49.28 68.63 15.96
CA ALA A 43 -48.55 68.07 14.82
C ALA A 43 -47.25 67.35 15.23
N LYS A 44 -46.51 67.88 16.21
CA LYS A 44 -45.32 67.20 16.77
C LYS A 44 -45.69 65.93 17.52
N MET A 45 -46.77 65.93 18.31
CA MET A 45 -47.27 64.73 18.99
C MET A 45 -47.70 63.64 18.01
N GLU A 46 -48.42 64.00 16.96
CA GLU A 46 -48.84 63.05 15.91
C GLU A 46 -47.62 62.46 15.19
N LYS A 47 -46.62 63.29 14.89
CA LYS A 47 -45.36 62.82 14.29
C LYS A 47 -44.63 61.83 15.20
N TYR A 48 -44.50 62.15 16.48
CA TYR A 48 -43.87 61.29 17.47
C TYR A 48 -44.61 59.96 17.65
N GLN A 49 -45.95 60.01 17.75
CA GLN A 49 -46.77 58.81 17.85
C GLN A 49 -46.62 57.92 16.61
N LYS A 50 -46.56 58.51 15.42
CA LYS A 50 -46.33 57.77 14.17
C LYS A 50 -44.95 57.13 14.12
N GLN A 51 -43.90 57.83 14.57
CA GLN A 51 -42.55 57.28 14.67
C GLN A 51 -42.50 56.11 15.66
N GLN A 52 -43.11 56.25 16.84
CA GLN A 52 -43.19 55.14 17.80
C GLN A 52 -43.90 53.92 17.21
N GLN A 53 -45.02 54.12 16.50
CA GLN A 53 -45.75 53.02 15.87
C GLN A 53 -44.88 52.32 14.81
N GLN A 54 -44.16 53.08 14.00
CA GLN A 54 -43.23 52.53 13.00
C GLN A 54 -42.15 51.68 13.67
N THR A 55 -41.53 52.17 14.77
CA THR A 55 -40.52 51.40 15.51
C THR A 55 -41.10 50.11 16.11
N ILE A 56 -42.34 50.14 16.60
CA ILE A 56 -43.03 48.95 17.13
C ILE A 56 -43.26 47.92 16.02
N ASP A 57 -43.67 48.37 14.84
CA ASP A 57 -43.92 47.50 13.68
C ASP A 57 -42.62 46.86 13.18
N GLU A 58 -41.54 47.64 13.05
CA GLU A 58 -40.20 47.15 12.69
C GLU A 58 -39.66 46.11 13.70
N LEU A 59 -39.80 46.38 15.00
CA LEU A 59 -39.41 45.44 16.05
C LEU A 59 -40.23 44.14 16.01
N LYS A 60 -41.51 44.22 15.66
CA LYS A 60 -42.39 43.06 15.53
C LYS A 60 -41.99 42.19 14.33
N GLU A 61 -41.68 42.80 13.19
CA GLU A 61 -41.18 42.10 12.01
C GLU A 61 -39.84 41.42 12.30
N MET A 62 -38.89 42.14 12.92
CA MET A 62 -37.59 41.57 13.28
C MET A 62 -37.73 40.39 14.24
N LYS A 63 -38.63 40.48 15.22
CA LYS A 63 -38.91 39.39 16.16
C LYS A 63 -39.51 38.17 15.46
N GLN A 64 -40.42 38.39 14.52
CA GLN A 64 -41.03 37.32 13.73
C GLN A 64 -39.97 36.62 12.88
N LEU A 65 -39.16 37.39 12.16
CA LEU A 65 -38.10 36.86 11.30
C LEU A 65 -37.06 36.05 12.09
N ASN A 66 -36.71 36.49 13.29
CA ASN A 66 -35.81 35.74 14.17
C ASN A 66 -36.43 34.43 14.70
N MET A 67 -37.73 34.43 14.98
CA MET A 67 -38.47 33.23 15.38
C MET A 67 -38.52 32.20 14.24
N ASP A 68 -38.83 32.66 13.03
CA ASP A 68 -38.89 31.81 11.83
C ASP A 68 -37.51 31.23 11.50
N TYR A 69 -36.45 32.06 11.62
CA TYR A 69 -35.07 31.62 11.44
C TYR A 69 -34.69 30.50 12.43
N LEU A 70 -34.95 30.69 13.72
CA LEU A 70 -34.65 29.69 14.75
C LEU A 70 -35.47 28.41 14.56
N GLN A 71 -36.73 28.52 14.15
CA GLN A 71 -37.58 27.36 13.89
C GLN A 71 -37.08 26.56 12.68
N SER A 72 -36.67 27.26 11.61
CA SER A 72 -36.09 26.64 10.42
C SER A 72 -34.80 25.89 10.77
N ASP A 73 -33.91 26.50 11.54
CA ASP A 73 -32.64 25.88 11.95
C ASP A 73 -32.87 24.64 12.83
N GLN A 74 -33.84 24.69 13.75
CA GLN A 74 -34.21 23.55 14.58
C GLN A 74 -34.77 22.38 13.75
N ASN A 75 -35.66 22.66 12.79
CA ASN A 75 -36.23 21.64 11.92
C ASN A 75 -35.16 20.99 11.04
N ALA A 76 -34.25 21.78 10.47
CA ALA A 76 -33.13 21.27 9.67
C ALA A 76 -32.19 20.37 10.48
N LEU A 77 -31.95 20.69 11.76
CA LEU A 77 -31.16 19.85 12.65
C LEU A 77 -31.88 18.52 12.95
N LEU A 78 -33.19 18.54 13.17
CA LEU A 78 -33.97 17.34 13.44
C LEU A 78 -33.99 16.40 12.22
N GLU A 79 -34.20 16.94 11.02
CA GLU A 79 -34.14 16.18 9.77
C GLU A 79 -32.76 15.55 9.55
N ARG A 80 -31.67 16.30 9.81
CA ARG A 80 -30.31 15.77 9.73
C ARG A 80 -30.05 14.63 10.73
N GLN A 81 -30.63 14.70 11.93
CA GLN A 81 -30.51 13.62 12.92
C GLN A 81 -31.29 12.37 12.49
N GLN A 82 -32.49 12.56 11.94
CA GLN A 82 -33.30 11.44 11.45
C GLN A 82 -32.60 10.74 10.28
N GLN A 83 -32.11 11.48 9.29
CA GLN A 83 -31.36 10.92 8.16
C GLN A 83 -30.13 10.12 8.60
N LYS A 84 -29.38 10.61 9.61
CA LYS A 84 -28.24 9.87 10.17
C LYS A 84 -28.66 8.57 10.84
N THR A 85 -29.81 8.57 11.52
CA THR A 85 -30.34 7.40 12.22
C THR A 85 -30.82 6.36 11.21
N ASP A 86 -31.55 6.79 10.19
CA ASP A 86 -32.05 5.93 9.11
C ASP A 86 -30.90 5.32 8.31
N GLN A 87 -29.87 6.12 7.97
CA GLN A 87 -28.68 5.62 7.29
C GLN A 87 -27.95 4.57 8.12
N LYS A 88 -27.83 4.79 9.43
CA LYS A 88 -27.19 3.82 10.34
C LYS A 88 -28.01 2.53 10.44
N ALA A 89 -29.33 2.64 10.52
CA ALA A 89 -30.23 1.49 10.55
C ALA A 89 -30.20 0.69 9.23
N LEU A 90 -30.03 1.37 8.09
CA LEU A 90 -29.90 0.74 6.77
C LEU A 90 -28.55 0.03 6.58
N ASN A 91 -27.47 0.60 7.11
CA ASN A 91 -26.13 0.04 6.94
C ASN A 91 -25.88 -1.18 7.85
N ALA A 92 -26.44 -1.20 9.06
CA ALA A 92 -26.27 -2.30 10.01
C ALA A 92 -26.55 -3.72 9.45
N PRO A 93 -27.67 -3.98 8.75
CA PRO A 93 -27.91 -5.30 8.16
C PRO A 93 -26.98 -5.62 6.98
N ILE A 94 -26.50 -4.60 6.24
CA ILE A 94 -25.52 -4.79 5.16
C ILE A 94 -24.19 -5.24 5.76
N ASP A 95 -23.74 -4.58 6.82
CA ASP A 95 -22.50 -4.94 7.53
C ASP A 95 -22.59 -6.37 8.09
N GLN A 96 -23.72 -6.71 8.72
CA GLN A 96 -23.95 -8.06 9.25
C GLN A 96 -23.95 -9.13 8.14
N ALA A 97 -24.60 -8.86 7.00
CA ALA A 97 -24.62 -9.78 5.87
C ALA A 97 -23.22 -9.96 5.27
N MET A 98 -22.43 -8.89 5.18
CA MET A 98 -21.05 -8.95 4.67
C MET A 98 -20.13 -9.76 5.60
N ASP A 99 -20.26 -9.58 6.91
CA ASP A 99 -19.50 -10.36 7.89
C ASP A 99 -19.86 -11.85 7.84
N GLN A 100 -21.15 -12.17 7.70
CA GLN A 100 -21.60 -13.56 7.54
C GLN A 100 -21.03 -14.19 6.26
N LEU A 101 -21.16 -13.50 5.11
CA LEU A 101 -20.71 -14.02 3.82
C LEU A 101 -19.19 -14.20 3.79
N LYS A 102 -18.44 -13.28 4.43
CA LYS A 102 -17.00 -13.41 4.64
C LYS A 102 -16.65 -14.63 5.50
N GLY A 103 -17.39 -14.87 6.58
CA GLY A 103 -17.23 -16.06 7.43
C GLY A 103 -17.46 -17.36 6.65
N GLU A 104 -18.55 -17.45 5.89
CA GLU A 104 -18.89 -18.62 5.07
C GLU A 104 -17.83 -18.90 3.98
N MET A 105 -17.33 -17.84 3.34
CA MET A 105 -16.29 -17.97 2.31
C MET A 105 -14.96 -18.46 2.91
N ASN A 106 -14.56 -17.94 4.07
CA ASN A 106 -13.37 -18.40 4.78
C ASN A 106 -13.48 -19.88 5.17
N ALA A 107 -14.63 -20.31 5.69
CA ALA A 107 -14.85 -21.72 6.04
C ALA A 107 -14.76 -22.65 4.82
N LYS A 108 -15.30 -22.24 3.67
CA LYS A 108 -15.17 -22.99 2.41
C LYS A 108 -13.72 -23.04 1.91
N MET A 109 -13.00 -21.92 1.99
CA MET A 109 -11.58 -21.83 1.62
C MET A 109 -10.72 -22.76 2.47
N GLU A 110 -10.91 -22.76 3.79
CA GLU A 110 -10.20 -23.67 4.69
C GLU A 110 -10.48 -25.14 4.39
N LYS A 111 -11.75 -25.47 4.09
CA LYS A 111 -12.11 -26.85 3.70
C LYS A 111 -11.40 -27.27 2.41
N TYR A 112 -11.37 -26.39 1.41
CA TYR A 112 -10.69 -26.67 0.14
C TYR A 112 -9.17 -26.84 0.34
N GLN A 113 -8.55 -25.98 1.16
CA GLN A 113 -7.13 -26.08 1.49
C GLN A 113 -6.80 -27.39 2.22
N LYS A 114 -7.61 -27.79 3.20
CA LYS A 114 -7.45 -29.07 3.91
C LYS A 114 -7.58 -30.26 2.96
N GLN A 115 -8.54 -30.23 2.04
CA GLN A 115 -8.70 -31.28 1.02
C GLN A 115 -7.49 -31.36 0.09
N GLN A 116 -6.95 -30.22 -0.36
CA GLN A 116 -5.73 -30.22 -1.18
C GLN A 116 -4.53 -30.77 -0.41
N GLN A 117 -4.36 -30.39 0.86
CA GLN A 117 -3.26 -30.91 1.68
C GLN A 117 -3.38 -32.42 1.85
N GLN A 118 -4.58 -32.94 2.11
CA GLN A 118 -4.81 -34.38 2.17
C GLN A 118 -4.45 -35.09 0.87
N ASN A 119 -4.84 -34.53 -0.28
CA ASN A 119 -4.49 -35.08 -1.58
C ASN A 119 -2.97 -35.09 -1.81
N ILE A 120 -2.26 -34.04 -1.37
CA ILE A 120 -0.79 -33.98 -1.42
C ILE A 120 -0.18 -35.05 -0.52
N ASP A 121 -0.65 -35.18 0.71
CA ASP A 121 -0.15 -36.16 1.67
C ASP A 121 -0.35 -37.61 1.15
N GLU A 122 -1.47 -37.88 0.47
CA GLU A 122 -1.73 -39.17 -0.17
C GLU A 122 -0.82 -39.42 -1.37
N LEU A 123 -0.61 -38.41 -2.22
CA LEU A 123 0.34 -38.51 -3.34
C LEU A 123 1.78 -38.70 -2.85
N GLN A 124 2.16 -38.04 -1.75
CA GLN A 124 3.47 -38.19 -1.13
C GLN A 124 3.67 -39.61 -0.60
N LYS A 125 2.66 -40.16 0.11
CA LYS A 125 2.69 -41.57 0.57
C LYS A 125 2.78 -42.56 -0.59
N LEU A 126 2.06 -42.30 -1.68
CA LEU A 126 2.11 -43.13 -2.88
C LEU A 126 3.49 -43.03 -3.53
N PHE A 127 4.06 -41.82 -3.61
CA PHE A 127 5.40 -41.61 -4.10
C PHE A 127 6.43 -42.36 -3.26
N ASP A 128 6.38 -42.25 -1.93
CA ASP A 128 7.29 -42.94 -1.02
C ASP A 128 7.20 -44.47 -1.16
N ALA A 129 5.99 -45.01 -1.34
CA ALA A 129 5.77 -46.44 -1.56
C ALA A 129 6.31 -46.91 -2.92
N LEU A 130 6.26 -46.06 -3.95
CA LEU A 130 6.83 -46.34 -5.28
C LEU A 130 8.35 -46.09 -5.31
N SER A 131 8.85 -45.15 -4.51
CA SER A 131 10.27 -44.80 -4.39
C SER A 131 11.04 -45.67 -3.40
N GLY A 132 10.46 -46.80 -2.96
CA GLY A 132 11.19 -47.93 -2.38
C GLY A 132 12.29 -48.49 -3.31
N GLN A 133 12.44 -47.95 -4.52
CA GLN A 133 13.65 -48.04 -5.33
C GLN A 133 14.50 -46.76 -5.12
N GLU A 134 15.66 -46.94 -4.47
CA GLU A 134 16.65 -45.91 -4.15
C GLU A 134 16.71 -44.73 -5.15
N GLN A 135 16.04 -43.62 -4.85
CA GLN A 135 16.43 -42.33 -5.44
C GLN A 135 17.65 -41.82 -4.68
N LYS A 136 18.84 -42.32 -5.06
CA LYS A 136 20.10 -41.59 -4.87
C LYS A 136 20.08 -40.38 -5.79
N GLY A 137 19.26 -39.39 -5.44
CA GLY A 137 18.95 -38.25 -6.29
C GLY A 137 20.05 -37.21 -6.26
N LEU A 138 20.82 -37.12 -7.35
CA LEU A 138 21.32 -35.81 -7.75
C LEU A 138 20.11 -34.90 -7.97
N ILE A 139 20.23 -33.61 -7.63
CA ILE A 139 19.35 -32.57 -8.18
C ILE A 139 20.12 -31.91 -9.34
N PRO A 140 20.08 -32.45 -10.58
CA PRO A 140 20.73 -31.81 -11.69
C PRO A 140 19.82 -30.73 -12.28
N GLN A 141 20.27 -29.48 -12.28
CA GLN A 141 19.78 -28.49 -13.24
C GLN A 141 20.68 -28.53 -14.46
N GLN A 142 20.11 -28.59 -15.66
CA GLN A 142 20.86 -28.42 -16.92
C GLN A 142 20.41 -27.14 -17.60
N ASN A 143 21.32 -26.24 -17.95
CA ASN A 143 21.01 -25.02 -18.66
C ASN A 143 21.60 -25.10 -20.08
N ARG A 144 20.74 -24.99 -21.11
CA ARG A 144 21.12 -24.92 -22.53
C ARG A 144 21.14 -23.46 -23.00
N TRP A 145 22.12 -23.13 -23.83
CA TRP A 145 22.41 -21.76 -24.25
C TRP A 145 21.99 -21.43 -25.68
N GLU A 146 20.94 -20.61 -25.83
CA GLU A 146 20.41 -20.14 -27.12
C GLU A 146 20.62 -18.61 -27.29
N GLY A 147 21.81 -18.16 -27.68
CA GLY A 147 22.09 -16.73 -27.83
C GLY A 147 21.64 -16.11 -29.18
N LEU A 148 21.11 -14.88 -29.18
CA LEU A 148 20.98 -14.05 -30.38
C LEU A 148 22.13 -13.01 -30.43
N GLY A 149 22.88 -12.99 -31.54
CA GLY A 149 23.80 -11.90 -31.89
C GLY A 149 25.26 -12.08 -31.49
N ASP A 150 26.16 -11.60 -32.36
CA ASP A 150 27.63 -11.73 -32.35
C ASP A 150 28.38 -11.06 -31.17
N SER A 151 27.70 -10.69 -30.08
CA SER A 151 28.31 -10.00 -28.93
C SER A 151 28.59 -10.90 -27.70
N LEU A 152 28.42 -12.23 -27.83
CA LEU A 152 28.65 -13.23 -26.77
C LEU A 152 30.14 -13.53 -26.49
N SER A 153 31.05 -12.70 -26.98
CA SER A 153 32.51 -12.88 -26.84
C SER A 153 33.11 -12.23 -25.58
N LYS A 154 32.30 -11.67 -24.67
CA LYS A 154 32.80 -11.10 -23.41
C LYS A 154 32.84 -12.18 -22.32
N LYS A 155 34.04 -12.66 -22.02
CA LYS A 155 34.32 -13.55 -20.87
C LYS A 155 33.75 -12.94 -19.59
N GLY A 156 33.21 -13.77 -18.69
CA GLY A 156 32.76 -13.35 -17.36
C GLY A 156 31.36 -12.71 -17.29
N SER A 157 30.52 -12.98 -18.29
CA SER A 157 29.19 -12.36 -18.40
C SER A 157 28.07 -13.13 -17.70
N VAL A 158 28.31 -14.40 -17.39
CA VAL A 158 27.28 -15.31 -16.88
C VAL A 158 27.82 -16.22 -15.79
N PHE A 159 26.99 -16.41 -14.76
CA PHE A 159 27.23 -17.23 -13.59
C PHE A 159 26.07 -18.21 -13.44
N ILE A 160 26.37 -19.51 -13.38
CA ILE A 160 25.37 -20.58 -13.21
C ILE A 160 25.69 -21.33 -11.92
N GLY A 161 24.71 -21.49 -11.05
CA GLY A 161 25.03 -21.95 -9.72
C GLY A 161 23.84 -22.24 -8.82
N LEU A 162 24.16 -22.25 -7.53
CA LEU A 162 23.24 -22.53 -6.44
C LEU A 162 23.32 -21.39 -5.42
N ALA A 163 22.18 -21.02 -4.87
CA ALA A 163 22.07 -19.97 -3.86
C ALA A 163 21.13 -20.41 -2.73
N THR A 164 21.35 -19.89 -1.53
CA THR A 164 20.37 -19.98 -0.44
C THR A 164 19.23 -18.99 -0.66
N ASN A 165 18.09 -19.19 0.02
CA ASN A 165 16.94 -18.28 0.02
C ASN A 165 17.26 -16.83 0.49
N GLN A 166 18.44 -16.59 1.06
CA GLN A 166 18.88 -15.28 1.55
C GLN A 166 19.63 -14.45 0.50
N MET A 167 19.75 -14.93 -0.74
CA MET A 167 20.45 -14.19 -1.79
C MET A 167 19.66 -12.93 -2.19
N ARG A 168 20.31 -11.77 -2.10
CA ARG A 168 19.72 -10.49 -2.53
C ARG A 168 19.69 -10.38 -4.06
N LEU A 169 18.65 -9.74 -4.59
CA LEU A 169 18.46 -9.57 -6.05
C LEU A 169 19.49 -8.66 -6.72
N ASN A 170 20.13 -7.76 -5.96
CA ASN A 170 21.15 -6.83 -6.47
C ASN A 170 22.58 -7.39 -6.39
N GLU A 171 22.73 -8.69 -6.14
CA GLU A 171 24.01 -9.38 -6.00
C GLU A 171 24.12 -10.51 -7.04
N ARG A 172 25.35 -10.94 -7.33
CA ARG A 172 25.63 -12.01 -8.32
C ARG A 172 25.91 -13.35 -7.65
N VAL A 173 25.38 -14.43 -8.23
CA VAL A 173 25.60 -15.80 -7.74
C VAL A 173 27.09 -16.14 -7.84
N GLY A 174 27.62 -16.77 -6.79
CA GLY A 174 29.05 -17.01 -6.59
C GLY A 174 29.72 -15.93 -5.73
N ASN A 175 29.41 -14.64 -5.96
CA ASN A 175 30.03 -13.53 -5.24
C ASN A 175 29.37 -13.27 -3.88
N TYR A 176 28.05 -13.48 -3.79
CA TYR A 176 27.31 -13.34 -2.54
C TYR A 176 27.62 -14.50 -1.58
N LYS A 177 27.70 -14.23 -0.28
CA LYS A 177 27.96 -15.26 0.73
C LYS A 177 26.86 -16.31 0.72
N GLY A 178 27.24 -17.59 0.78
CA GLY A 178 26.31 -18.72 0.72
C GLY A 178 25.85 -19.09 -0.70
N THR A 179 26.53 -18.59 -1.74
CA THR A 179 26.20 -18.91 -3.14
C THR A 179 27.40 -19.47 -3.88
N PHE A 180 27.17 -20.39 -4.81
CA PHE A 180 28.22 -21.15 -5.48
C PHE A 180 27.98 -21.11 -6.98
N ALA A 181 28.98 -20.76 -7.79
CA ALA A 181 28.75 -20.58 -9.23
C ALA A 181 29.89 -21.07 -10.10
N TYR A 182 29.55 -21.41 -11.34
CA TYR A 182 30.47 -21.58 -12.45
C TYR A 182 30.26 -20.43 -13.43
N GLU A 183 31.30 -19.61 -13.57
CA GLU A 183 31.32 -18.45 -14.44
C GLU A 183 31.80 -18.82 -15.85
N SER A 184 31.24 -18.16 -16.86
CA SER A 184 31.58 -18.33 -18.29
C SER A 184 33.08 -18.24 -18.63
N ASN A 185 33.88 -17.54 -17.82
CA ASN A 185 35.33 -17.43 -17.98
C ASN A 185 36.12 -18.63 -17.41
N GLY A 186 35.45 -19.69 -16.94
CA GLY A 186 36.15 -20.84 -16.36
C GLY A 186 36.45 -20.72 -14.86
N THR A 187 35.78 -19.81 -14.15
CA THR A 187 35.99 -19.64 -12.70
C THR A 187 34.87 -20.29 -11.90
N PHE A 188 35.24 -21.13 -10.93
CA PHE A 188 34.32 -21.55 -9.88
C PHE A 188 34.38 -20.58 -8.71
N TRP A 189 33.22 -20.15 -8.23
CA TRP A 189 33.08 -19.18 -7.15
C TRP A 189 32.45 -19.82 -5.93
N GLY A 190 32.95 -19.40 -4.76
CA GLY A 190 32.32 -19.63 -3.48
C GLY A 190 32.70 -20.91 -2.76
N HIS A 191 33.64 -21.67 -3.31
CA HIS A 191 34.16 -22.92 -2.76
C HIS A 191 35.48 -22.68 -2.02
N GLU A 192 35.42 -22.67 -0.69
CA GLU A 192 36.61 -22.55 0.16
C GLU A 192 37.33 -23.92 0.22
N VAL A 193 38.43 -24.06 -0.52
CA VAL A 193 39.25 -25.27 -0.58
C VAL A 193 40.74 -24.93 -0.58
N GLU A 194 41.59 -25.90 -0.23
CA GLU A 194 43.05 -25.71 -0.27
C GLU A 194 43.51 -25.28 -1.68
N GLY A 195 44.30 -24.20 -1.73
CA GLY A 195 44.82 -23.63 -2.97
C GLY A 195 43.84 -22.77 -3.76
N CYS A 196 42.64 -22.47 -3.25
CA CYS A 196 41.78 -21.46 -3.85
C CYS A 196 42.35 -20.04 -3.65
N SER A 197 42.00 -19.13 -4.54
CA SER A 197 42.33 -17.70 -4.42
C SER A 197 41.16 -16.94 -3.84
N HIS A 198 41.39 -15.76 -3.28
CA HIS A 198 40.35 -14.91 -2.72
C HIS A 198 40.26 -13.61 -3.50
N ALA A 199 39.05 -13.23 -3.92
CA ALA A 199 38.79 -11.94 -4.53
C ALA A 199 38.93 -10.80 -3.49
N ILE A 200 38.87 -9.54 -3.94
CA ILE A 200 39.00 -8.35 -3.08
C ILE A 200 37.99 -8.36 -1.92
N ASN A 201 36.80 -8.91 -2.13
CA ASN A 201 35.76 -9.07 -1.11
C ASN A 201 35.95 -10.33 -0.23
N GLY A 202 37.09 -11.00 -0.33
CA GLY A 202 37.39 -12.23 0.38
C GLY A 202 36.63 -13.45 -0.13
N ARG A 203 35.92 -13.38 -1.27
CA ARG A 203 35.20 -14.56 -1.78
C ARG A 203 36.19 -15.55 -2.41
N PRO A 204 36.16 -16.84 -2.02
CA PRO A 204 37.02 -17.84 -2.62
C PRO A 204 36.61 -18.11 -4.07
N HIS A 205 37.59 -18.35 -4.92
CA HIS A 205 37.40 -18.73 -6.31
C HIS A 205 38.53 -19.64 -6.81
N ILE A 206 38.22 -20.41 -7.84
CA ILE A 206 39.12 -21.39 -8.45
C ILE A 206 39.06 -21.18 -9.95
N GLU A 207 40.13 -20.63 -10.52
CA GLU A 207 40.27 -20.40 -11.95
C GLU A 207 40.72 -21.66 -12.70
N GLY A 208 40.91 -21.54 -14.02
CA GLY A 208 41.48 -22.59 -14.87
C GLY A 208 40.53 -23.74 -15.20
N LYS A 209 39.22 -23.58 -14.96
CA LYS A 209 38.20 -24.50 -15.49
C LYS A 209 37.94 -24.18 -16.97
N PRO A 210 37.36 -25.10 -17.74
CA PRO A 210 37.00 -24.80 -19.12
C PRO A 210 36.11 -23.56 -19.22
N GLU A 211 36.37 -22.66 -20.16
CA GLU A 211 35.42 -21.58 -20.46
C GLU A 211 34.17 -22.17 -21.14
N PHE A 212 33.02 -21.52 -21.03
CA PHE A 212 31.83 -21.90 -21.80
C PHE A 212 31.22 -20.73 -22.57
N LYS A 213 30.58 -21.06 -23.69
CA LYS A 213 30.06 -20.10 -24.67
C LYS A 213 28.70 -20.56 -25.21
N LYS A 214 28.13 -19.76 -26.12
CA LYS A 214 26.89 -20.06 -26.82
C LYS A 214 26.88 -21.51 -27.36
N GLY A 215 25.77 -22.22 -27.13
CA GLY A 215 25.58 -23.61 -27.53
C GLY A 215 26.08 -24.65 -26.53
N ASP A 216 26.91 -24.27 -25.54
CA ASP A 216 27.30 -25.19 -24.47
C ASP A 216 26.11 -25.45 -23.54
N VAL A 217 26.05 -26.67 -22.99
CA VAL A 217 25.09 -27.08 -21.97
C VAL A 217 25.84 -27.21 -20.64
N ILE A 218 25.42 -26.43 -19.65
CA ILE A 218 26.07 -26.37 -18.35
C ILE A 218 25.17 -27.01 -17.31
N GLY A 219 25.66 -28.06 -16.66
CA GLY A 219 25.01 -28.68 -15.52
C GLY A 219 25.54 -28.12 -14.21
N CYS A 220 24.63 -27.89 -13.27
CA CYS A 220 24.94 -27.59 -11.88
C CYS A 220 24.01 -28.40 -10.99
N GLY A 221 24.55 -29.11 -10.01
CA GLY A 221 23.75 -29.90 -9.08
C GLY A 221 24.48 -30.23 -7.80
N VAL A 222 23.78 -30.86 -6.88
CA VAL A 222 24.32 -31.35 -5.62
C VAL A 222 24.13 -32.86 -5.57
N ASP A 223 25.20 -33.57 -5.22
CA ASP A 223 25.10 -34.93 -4.73
C ASP A 223 24.64 -34.88 -3.27
N LEU A 224 23.39 -35.25 -3.02
CA LEU A 224 22.77 -35.17 -1.70
C LEU A 224 23.41 -36.13 -0.69
N ALA A 225 24.03 -37.23 -1.13
CA ALA A 225 24.67 -38.18 -0.24
C ALA A 225 26.00 -37.64 0.30
N THR A 226 26.75 -36.91 -0.53
CA THR A 226 28.07 -36.37 -0.17
C THR A 226 28.07 -34.87 0.12
N SER A 227 26.93 -34.20 -0.10
CA SER A 227 26.82 -32.73 -0.11
C SER A 227 27.84 -32.04 -1.04
N GLN A 228 28.26 -32.73 -2.11
CA GLN A 228 29.20 -32.19 -3.09
C GLN A 228 28.46 -31.47 -4.21
N ILE A 229 28.89 -30.25 -4.54
CA ILE A 229 28.44 -29.53 -5.72
C ILE A 229 29.18 -30.07 -6.95
N ILE A 230 28.42 -30.37 -7.99
CA ILE A 230 28.89 -30.93 -9.24
C ILE A 230 28.60 -29.95 -10.37
N TYR A 231 29.61 -29.71 -11.20
CA TYR A 231 29.50 -28.94 -12.43
C TYR A 231 29.80 -29.83 -13.62
N THR A 232 29.03 -29.67 -14.69
CA THR A 232 29.27 -30.33 -15.97
C THR A 232 29.31 -29.33 -17.11
N LYS A 233 30.07 -29.66 -18.14
CA LYS A 233 30.03 -28.97 -19.42
C LYS A 233 29.81 -30.00 -20.51
N ASN A 234 28.73 -29.84 -21.28
CA ASN A 234 28.34 -30.74 -22.37
C ASN A 234 28.34 -32.21 -21.93
N GLY A 235 27.73 -32.48 -20.77
CA GLY A 235 27.65 -33.81 -20.18
C GLY A 235 28.91 -34.29 -19.45
N LYS A 236 30.07 -33.64 -19.66
CA LYS A 236 31.31 -34.04 -18.99
C LYS A 236 31.44 -33.41 -17.61
N ARG A 237 31.59 -34.23 -16.57
CA ARG A 237 31.87 -33.78 -15.19
C ARG A 237 33.22 -33.05 -15.12
N LEU A 238 33.22 -31.87 -14.50
CA LEU A 238 34.42 -31.09 -14.21
C LEU A 238 35.04 -31.55 -12.89
N LYS A 239 36.31 -31.22 -12.64
CA LYS A 239 36.97 -31.56 -11.37
C LYS A 239 36.33 -30.76 -10.22
N THR A 240 35.43 -31.40 -9.49
CA THR A 240 34.67 -30.86 -8.36
C THR A 240 34.96 -31.55 -7.02
N THR A 241 36.03 -32.35 -6.94
CA THR A 241 36.47 -32.95 -5.68
C THR A 241 36.73 -31.87 -4.63
N GLY A 242 36.14 -32.02 -3.44
CA GLY A 242 36.29 -31.07 -2.34
C GLY A 242 35.30 -29.90 -2.34
N LEU A 243 34.47 -29.75 -3.38
CA LEU A 243 33.50 -28.66 -3.46
C LEU A 243 32.23 -29.00 -2.66
N PHE A 244 32.30 -28.87 -1.35
CA PHE A 244 31.21 -29.23 -0.44
C PHE A 244 30.36 -28.04 -0.02
N VAL A 245 29.10 -28.32 0.30
CA VAL A 245 28.20 -27.40 1.00
C VAL A 245 27.80 -27.98 2.35
N ASN A 246 27.45 -27.10 3.30
CA ASN A 246 26.94 -27.53 4.60
C ASN A 246 25.66 -28.35 4.44
N SER A 247 25.65 -29.55 5.04
CA SER A 247 24.47 -30.41 5.10
C SER A 247 23.31 -29.67 5.79
N GLY A 248 22.12 -29.74 5.20
CA GLY A 248 20.89 -29.13 5.75
C GLY A 248 20.60 -27.71 5.29
N VAL A 249 21.41 -27.14 4.40
CA VAL A 249 21.10 -25.84 3.76
C VAL A 249 20.28 -26.09 2.49
N GLU A 250 19.11 -25.47 2.41
CA GLU A 250 18.32 -25.45 1.18
C GLU A 250 19.02 -24.61 0.10
N LEU A 251 19.20 -25.21 -1.08
CA LEU A 251 19.84 -24.60 -2.22
C LEU A 251 18.87 -24.54 -3.41
N PHE A 252 18.88 -23.39 -4.08
CA PHE A 252 18.06 -23.11 -5.25
C PHE A 252 18.96 -22.86 -6.45
N ALA A 253 18.54 -23.41 -7.58
CA ALA A 253 19.04 -23.05 -8.90
C ALA A 253 19.07 -21.53 -9.08
N CYS A 254 20.24 -20.97 -9.41
CA CYS A 254 20.40 -19.53 -9.56
C CYS A 254 21.32 -19.19 -10.74
N VAL A 255 20.93 -18.17 -11.50
CA VAL A 255 21.70 -17.69 -12.65
C VAL A 255 21.79 -16.18 -12.58
N THR A 256 22.99 -15.64 -12.84
CA THR A 256 23.20 -14.19 -13.00
C THR A 256 23.71 -13.90 -14.41
N MET A 257 23.09 -12.93 -15.07
CA MET A 257 23.45 -12.44 -16.40
C MET A 257 23.81 -10.95 -16.30
N LEU A 258 25.04 -10.58 -16.66
CA LEU A 258 25.53 -9.20 -16.50
C LEU A 258 25.27 -8.30 -17.72
N HIS A 259 24.91 -8.87 -18.87
CA HIS A 259 24.68 -8.11 -20.09
C HIS A 259 23.31 -8.39 -20.70
N TYR A 260 22.74 -7.36 -21.31
CA TYR A 260 21.48 -7.45 -22.05
C TYR A 260 21.63 -8.32 -23.31
N GLY A 261 20.52 -8.94 -23.73
CA GLY A 261 20.48 -9.79 -24.93
C GLY A 261 20.92 -11.24 -24.71
N ILE A 262 21.39 -11.58 -23.51
CA ILE A 262 21.70 -12.95 -23.09
C ILE A 262 20.38 -13.73 -22.90
N LYS A 263 20.30 -14.92 -23.50
CA LYS A 263 19.15 -15.84 -23.40
C LYS A 263 19.62 -17.21 -22.95
N ILE A 264 18.89 -17.80 -22.01
CA ILE A 264 19.18 -19.10 -21.40
C ILE A 264 17.89 -19.91 -21.41
N GLU A 265 18.00 -21.18 -21.74
CA GLU A 265 16.97 -22.18 -21.52
C GLU A 265 17.36 -23.02 -20.31
N ALA A 266 16.56 -22.96 -19.25
CA ALA A 266 16.75 -23.79 -18.07
C ALA A 266 15.92 -25.07 -18.16
N ASN A 267 16.57 -26.22 -18.02
CA ASN A 267 15.95 -27.53 -17.98
C ASN A 267 16.02 -28.09 -16.55
N PHE A 268 14.85 -28.11 -15.91
CA PHE A 268 14.65 -28.65 -14.55
C PHE A 268 14.22 -30.12 -14.55
N GLY A 269 14.32 -30.81 -15.69
CA GLY A 269 13.90 -32.19 -15.86
C GLY A 269 12.42 -32.35 -16.19
N PRO A 270 11.93 -33.60 -16.23
CA PRO A 270 12.68 -34.84 -15.98
C PRO A 270 13.58 -35.28 -17.15
N ASN A 271 13.39 -34.71 -18.35
CA ASN A 271 14.12 -35.10 -19.56
C ASN A 271 15.39 -34.27 -19.73
N PHE A 272 16.51 -34.78 -19.22
CA PHE A 272 17.82 -34.16 -19.34
C PHE A 272 18.49 -34.46 -20.69
N ILE A 273 19.32 -33.53 -21.17
CA ILE A 273 20.08 -33.66 -22.41
C ILE A 273 21.22 -34.67 -22.22
N PHE A 274 21.80 -34.70 -21.02
CA PHE A 274 22.88 -35.61 -20.64
C PHE A 274 22.49 -36.39 -19.38
N ASN A 275 22.71 -37.69 -19.37
CA ASN A 275 22.59 -38.49 -18.15
C ASN A 275 23.85 -38.29 -17.29
N ILE A 276 23.67 -37.79 -16.07
CA ILE A 276 24.78 -37.56 -15.13
C ILE A 276 25.02 -38.79 -14.23
N ALA A 277 24.15 -39.80 -14.30
CA ALA A 277 24.24 -41.05 -13.53
C ALA A 277 25.40 -41.97 -13.96
N ASP A 278 25.86 -41.88 -15.21
CA ASP A 278 26.83 -42.83 -15.79
C ASP A 278 28.32 -42.55 -15.41
N GLY A 279 28.57 -41.86 -14.29
CA GLY A 279 29.92 -41.43 -13.91
C GLY A 279 30.14 -41.18 -12.42
N ILE A 280 29.54 -42.01 -11.57
CA ILE A 280 29.81 -42.08 -10.12
C ILE A 280 30.76 -43.25 -9.85
#